data_AF-A0A2I0SU12-F1
#
_entry.id   AF-A0A2I0SU12-F1
#
_cell.length_a   1.000
_cell.length_b   1.000
_cell.length_c   1.000
_cell.angle_alpha   90.00
_cell.angle_beta   90.00
_cell.angle_gamma   90.00
#
_symmetry.space_group_name_H-M   'P 1'
#
loop_
_entity.id
_entity.type
_entity.pdbx_description
1 polymer ?
#
loop_
_entity_poly.entity_id
_entity_poly.type
_entity_poly.pdbx_seq_one_letter_code
_entity_poly.pdbx_strand_id
1 'polypeptide(L)'
;MQRVAARPGVTKMALYRYVPGKAELVALMVDAAIGPCPEARRGGWREQLEEWASQLFAVFRQHSWALDATVGPRVMGPAELSWLERAVSALDGTGLSGTERMDAAVLLVGHVRGITQHARAAGPADDPEAQLGSILGELMRTHGERFPALIDRRAH
;
A
#
# COMPACT_ATOMS: atom_id res chain seq x y z
N MET A 1 1.10 -23.66 -8.10
CA MET A 1 1.83 -24.85 -7.61
C MET A 1 2.70 -25.52 -8.67
N GLN A 2 2.18 -26.11 -9.76
CA GLN A 2 3.00 -26.87 -10.73
C GLN A 2 4.20 -26.09 -11.31
N ARG A 3 3.93 -24.92 -11.90
CA ARG A 3 4.97 -24.06 -12.50
C ARG A 3 5.99 -23.56 -11.48
N VAL A 4 5.57 -23.38 -10.22
CA VAL A 4 6.44 -22.94 -9.13
C VAL A 4 7.35 -24.07 -8.67
N ALA A 5 6.82 -25.30 -8.54
CA ALA A 5 7.61 -26.48 -8.18
C ALA A 5 8.61 -26.90 -9.28
N ALA A 6 8.24 -26.73 -10.55
CA ALA A 6 9.11 -27.04 -11.69
C ALA A 6 10.38 -26.17 -11.73
N ARG A 7 10.33 -24.92 -11.24
CA ARG A 7 11.44 -23.97 -11.32
C ARG A 7 12.67 -24.39 -10.48
N PRO A 8 12.52 -24.84 -9.22
CA PRO A 8 13.61 -25.48 -8.47
C PRO A 8 13.74 -26.99 -8.74
N GLY A 9 13.01 -27.57 -9.70
CA GLY A 9 13.09 -28.99 -10.03
C GLY A 9 12.45 -29.94 -9.02
N VAL A 10 11.51 -29.48 -8.19
CA VAL A 10 10.84 -30.30 -7.16
C VAL A 10 9.43 -30.73 -7.59
N THR A 11 8.91 -31.77 -6.96
CA THR A 11 7.54 -32.22 -7.18
C THR A 11 6.53 -31.31 -6.46
N LYS A 12 5.27 -31.31 -6.92
CA LYS A 12 4.18 -30.63 -6.18
C LYS A 12 4.06 -31.14 -4.74
N MET A 13 4.22 -32.44 -4.52
CA MET A 13 4.15 -33.05 -3.19
C MET A 13 5.22 -32.52 -2.23
N ALA A 14 6.44 -32.29 -2.72
CA ALA A 14 7.50 -31.68 -1.92
C ALA A 14 7.13 -30.25 -1.50
N LEU A 15 6.52 -29.46 -2.40
CA LEU A 15 6.07 -28.10 -2.09
C LEU A 15 4.93 -28.07 -1.06
N TYR A 16 3.98 -29.00 -1.16
CA TYR A 16 2.86 -29.11 -0.20
C TYR A 16 3.29 -29.40 1.25
N ARG A 17 4.48 -29.97 1.46
CA ARG A 17 5.05 -30.18 2.80
C ARG A 17 5.31 -28.87 3.54
N TYR A 18 5.68 -27.81 2.80
CA TYR A 18 6.05 -26.52 3.38
C TYR A 18 4.95 -25.49 3.21
N VAL A 19 4.15 -25.61 2.15
CA VAL A 19 3.13 -24.64 1.79
C VAL A 19 1.82 -25.39 1.46
N PRO A 20 0.83 -25.38 2.36
CA PRO A 20 -0.33 -26.27 2.25
C PRO A 20 -1.23 -25.94 1.06
N GLY A 21 -1.14 -24.72 0.51
CA GLY A 21 -1.98 -24.31 -0.61
C GLY A 21 -1.46 -23.12 -1.40
N LYS A 22 -2.28 -22.71 -2.38
CA LYS A 22 -2.00 -21.56 -3.23
C LYS A 22 -2.07 -20.26 -2.44
N ALA A 23 -3.00 -20.14 -1.49
CA ALA A 23 -3.19 -18.92 -0.71
C ALA A 23 -1.97 -18.63 0.16
N GLU A 24 -1.43 -19.65 0.82
CA GLU A 24 -0.24 -19.58 1.66
C GLU A 24 1.01 -19.31 0.81
N LEU A 25 1.10 -19.91 -0.38
CA LEU A 25 2.18 -19.59 -1.31
C LEU A 25 2.14 -18.12 -1.72
N VAL A 26 0.96 -17.60 -2.05
CA VAL A 26 0.79 -16.18 -2.39
C VAL A 26 1.15 -15.30 -1.18
N ALA A 27 0.76 -15.69 0.03
CA ALA A 27 1.12 -14.97 1.24
C ALA A 27 2.64 -14.88 1.45
N LEU A 28 3.36 -15.99 1.24
CA LEU A 28 4.83 -16.02 1.31
C LEU A 28 5.48 -15.21 0.20
N MET A 29 4.93 -15.26 -1.02
CA MET A 29 5.41 -14.44 -2.13
C MET A 29 5.25 -12.94 -1.83
N VAL A 30 4.11 -12.55 -1.26
CA VAL A 30 3.84 -11.16 -0.86
C VAL A 30 4.82 -10.73 0.21
N ASP A 31 4.98 -11.51 1.28
CA ASP A 31 5.88 -11.19 2.39
C ASP A 31 7.33 -11.05 1.92
N ALA A 32 7.78 -11.95 1.04
CA ALA A 32 9.12 -11.90 0.45
C ALA A 32 9.32 -10.72 -0.52
N ALA A 33 8.28 -10.32 -1.25
CA ALA A 33 8.34 -9.19 -2.18
C ALA A 33 8.29 -7.84 -1.46
N ILE A 34 7.48 -7.73 -0.40
CA ILE A 34 7.41 -6.52 0.40
C ILE A 34 8.70 -6.33 1.22
N GLY A 35 9.22 -7.42 1.78
CA GLY A 35 10.43 -7.40 2.61
C GLY A 35 10.23 -6.65 3.94
N PRO A 36 11.19 -6.76 4.87
CA PRO A 36 11.10 -6.06 6.15
C PRO A 36 11.17 -4.55 5.94
N CYS A 37 10.44 -3.80 6.76
CA CYS A 37 10.53 -2.34 6.79
C CYS A 37 11.96 -1.93 7.16
N PRO A 38 12.63 -1.10 6.34
CA PRO A 38 13.95 -0.55 6.67
C PRO A 38 13.94 0.21 7.99
N GLU A 39 15.10 0.36 8.64
CA GLU A 39 15.25 1.16 9.85
C GLU A 39 14.91 2.64 9.58
N ALA A 40 14.21 3.26 10.53
CA ALA A 40 13.79 4.65 10.41
C ALA A 40 14.98 5.56 10.68
N ARG A 41 15.08 6.64 9.92
CA ARG A 41 16.04 7.70 10.23
C ARG A 41 15.58 8.44 11.48
N ARG A 42 16.52 9.12 12.14
CA ARG A 42 16.22 9.98 13.29
C ARG A 42 15.32 11.13 12.83
N GLY A 43 14.29 11.45 13.60
CA GLY A 43 13.37 12.53 13.28
C GLY A 43 12.09 12.49 14.12
N GLY A 44 11.23 13.48 13.92
CA GLY A 44 9.89 13.49 14.52
C GLY A 44 8.98 12.43 13.89
N TRP A 45 7.84 12.13 14.54
CA TRP A 45 6.87 11.15 14.05
C TRP A 45 6.45 11.40 12.59
N ARG A 46 6.31 12.67 12.21
CA ARG A 46 5.90 13.08 10.86
C ARG A 46 6.94 12.71 9.81
N GLU A 47 8.20 13.08 10.05
CA GLU A 47 9.33 12.77 9.15
C GLU A 47 9.48 11.25 8.99
N GLN A 48 9.34 10.49 10.09
CA GLN A 48 9.40 9.04 10.07
C GLN A 48 8.27 8.42 9.23
N LEU A 49 7.04 8.93 9.34
CA LEU A 49 5.91 8.43 8.56
C LEU A 49 5.95 8.84 7.09
N GLU A 50 6.50 10.01 6.77
CA GLU A 50 6.72 10.45 5.38
C GLU A 50 7.76 9.55 4.68
N GLU A 51 8.86 9.24 5.37
CA GLU A 51 9.87 8.30 4.88
C GLU A 51 9.26 6.89 4.72
N TRP A 52 8.58 6.40 5.76
CA TRP A 52 7.91 5.10 5.74
C TRP A 52 6.91 4.98 4.58
N ALA A 53 6.09 6.01 4.35
CA ALA A 53 5.09 6.02 3.28
C ALA A 53 5.75 6.00 1.90
N SER A 54 6.84 6.78 1.73
CA SER A 54 7.61 6.83 0.50
C SER A 54 8.26 5.48 0.17
N GLN A 55 8.80 4.79 1.18
CA GLN A 55 9.40 3.47 1.01
C GLN A 55 8.34 2.41 0.70
N LEU A 56 7.21 2.42 1.41
CA LEU A 56 6.11 1.49 1.16
C LEU A 56 5.53 1.69 -0.25
N PHE A 57 5.40 2.94 -0.69
CA PHE A 57 5.00 3.29 -2.05
C PHE A 57 5.97 2.72 -3.10
N ALA A 58 7.27 2.88 -2.90
CA ALA A 58 8.29 2.34 -3.81
C ALA A 58 8.21 0.81 -3.92
N VAL A 59 8.02 0.12 -2.79
CA VAL A 59 7.85 -1.34 -2.72
C VAL A 59 6.60 -1.77 -3.49
N PHE A 60 5.44 -1.16 -3.24
CA PHE A 60 4.22 -1.51 -3.97
C PHE A 60 4.31 -1.16 -5.46
N ARG A 61 5.02 -0.10 -5.84
CA ARG A 61 5.28 0.22 -7.25
C ARG A 61 6.11 -0.85 -7.94
N GLN A 62 7.20 -1.30 -7.30
CA GLN A 62 8.07 -2.35 -7.82
C GLN A 62 7.33 -3.70 -7.91
N HIS A 63 6.45 -3.97 -6.96
CA HIS A 63 5.70 -5.22 -6.85
C HIS A 63 4.20 -5.00 -6.97
N SER A 64 3.75 -4.32 -8.03
CA SER A 64 2.35 -3.90 -8.17
C SER A 64 1.32 -5.04 -8.19
N TRP A 65 1.74 -6.27 -8.53
CA TRP A 65 0.91 -7.47 -8.41
C TRP A 65 0.52 -7.79 -6.95
N ALA A 66 1.30 -7.33 -5.97
CA ALA A 66 1.05 -7.57 -4.55
C ALA A 66 -0.20 -6.82 -4.08
N LEU A 67 -0.54 -5.68 -4.68
CA LEU A 67 -1.75 -4.92 -4.37
C LEU A 67 -3.02 -5.75 -4.60
N ASP A 68 -3.06 -6.48 -5.72
CA ASP A 68 -4.17 -7.39 -6.08
C ASP A 68 -4.15 -8.64 -5.19
N ALA A 69 -2.95 -9.15 -4.87
CA ALA A 69 -2.77 -10.36 -4.06
C ALA A 69 -3.09 -10.20 -2.56
N THR A 70 -3.24 -8.95 -2.10
CA THR A 70 -3.49 -8.59 -0.70
C THR A 70 -4.93 -8.15 -0.44
N VAL A 71 -5.84 -8.34 -1.40
CA VAL A 71 -7.26 -8.06 -1.24
C VAL A 71 -7.95 -9.18 -0.45
N GLY A 72 -8.68 -8.81 0.60
CA GLY A 72 -9.47 -9.73 1.43
C GLY A 72 -8.72 -10.28 2.65
N PRO A 73 -9.40 -11.11 3.48
CA PRO A 73 -8.80 -11.67 4.68
C PRO A 73 -7.65 -12.61 4.34
N ARG A 74 -6.47 -12.32 4.88
CA ARG A 74 -5.24 -13.11 4.71
C ARG A 74 -4.40 -13.11 5.97
N VAL A 75 -3.54 -14.12 6.09
CA VAL A 75 -2.45 -14.13 7.08
C VAL A 75 -1.35 -13.20 6.59
N MET A 76 -1.03 -12.19 7.39
CA MET A 76 0.12 -11.31 7.16
C MET A 76 1.41 -12.04 7.59
N GLY A 77 2.46 -11.90 6.79
CA GLY A 77 3.77 -12.42 7.16
C GLY A 77 4.55 -11.44 8.06
N PRO A 78 5.71 -11.87 8.60
CA PRO A 78 6.52 -11.05 9.50
C PRO A 78 7.07 -9.79 8.84
N ALA A 79 7.40 -9.82 7.53
CA ALA A 79 7.85 -8.62 6.83
C ALA A 79 6.69 -7.62 6.70
N GLU A 80 5.51 -8.06 6.29
CA GLU A 80 4.30 -7.23 6.22
C GLU A 80 3.96 -6.61 7.60
N LEU A 81 4.05 -7.40 8.68
CA LEU A 81 3.81 -6.93 10.05
C LEU A 81 4.83 -5.86 10.49
N SER A 82 6.09 -5.96 10.05
CA SER A 82 7.13 -4.99 10.42
C SER A 82 6.83 -3.56 9.93
N TRP A 83 6.09 -3.42 8.82
CA TRP A 83 5.64 -2.11 8.33
C TRP A 83 4.57 -1.50 9.23
N LEU A 84 3.64 -2.31 9.75
CA LEU A 84 2.62 -1.84 10.71
C LEU A 84 3.26 -1.48 12.04
N GLU A 85 4.13 -2.35 12.56
CA GLU A 85 4.87 -2.09 13.81
C GLU A 85 5.64 -0.78 13.74
N ARG A 86 6.28 -0.49 12.60
CA ARG A 86 7.03 0.75 12.42
C ARG A 86 6.14 1.99 12.42
N ALA A 87 5.01 1.95 11.72
CA ALA A 87 4.07 3.07 11.70
C ALA A 87 3.47 3.34 13.09
N VAL A 88 3.11 2.29 13.82
CA VAL A 88 2.60 2.40 15.21
C VAL A 88 3.69 2.95 16.14
N SER A 89 4.92 2.48 16.02
CA SER A 89 6.06 2.93 16.82
C SER A 89 6.41 4.40 16.57
N ALA A 90 6.35 4.85 15.31
CA ALA A 90 6.62 6.24 14.95
C ALA A 90 5.64 7.22 15.61
N LEU A 91 4.42 6.77 15.90
CA LEU A 91 3.37 7.57 16.56
C LEU A 91 3.49 7.56 18.10
N ASP A 92 4.49 6.92 18.68
CA ASP A 92 4.70 6.98 20.12
C ASP A 92 4.98 8.42 20.60
N GLY A 93 4.42 8.78 21.76
CA GLY A 93 4.53 10.13 22.32
C GLY A 93 3.66 11.20 21.65
N THR A 94 2.79 10.86 20.69
CA THR A 94 1.84 11.82 20.06
C THR A 94 0.58 12.09 20.88
N GLY A 95 0.38 11.38 21.98
CA GLY A 95 -0.85 11.44 22.79
C GLY A 95 -1.97 10.51 22.30
N LEU A 96 -1.78 9.82 21.17
CA LEU A 96 -2.70 8.80 20.68
C LEU A 96 -2.64 7.52 21.53
N SER A 97 -3.79 6.91 21.77
CA SER A 97 -3.92 5.57 22.36
C SER A 97 -3.33 4.49 21.44
N GLY A 98 -3.12 3.28 21.98
CA GLY A 98 -2.65 2.15 21.16
C GLY A 98 -3.55 1.84 19.96
N THR A 99 -4.87 1.90 20.16
CA THR A 99 -5.86 1.69 19.10
C THR A 99 -5.81 2.78 18.05
N GLU A 100 -5.77 4.06 18.46
CA GLU A 100 -5.70 5.18 17.51
C GLU A 100 -4.41 5.15 16.66
N ARG A 101 -3.28 4.71 17.25
CA ARG A 101 -2.04 4.51 16.50
C ARG A 101 -2.16 3.40 15.46
N MET A 102 -2.81 2.29 15.82
CA MET A 102 -3.09 1.22 14.88
C MET A 102 -4.02 1.67 13.75
N ASP A 103 -5.10 2.38 14.09
CA ASP A 103 -6.05 2.93 13.11
C ASP A 103 -5.37 3.90 12.15
N ALA A 104 -4.53 4.80 12.67
CA ALA A 104 -3.72 5.71 11.86
C ALA A 104 -2.75 4.94 10.93
N ALA A 105 -2.06 3.92 11.44
CA ALA A 105 -1.18 3.08 10.63
C ALA A 105 -1.94 2.38 9.49
N VAL A 106 -3.09 1.78 9.77
CA VAL A 106 -3.93 1.12 8.77
C VAL A 106 -4.46 2.12 7.73
N LEU A 107 -4.87 3.33 8.16
CA LEU A 107 -5.31 4.39 7.27
C LEU A 107 -4.19 4.81 6.31
N LEU A 108 -2.96 5.00 6.83
CA LEU A 108 -1.81 5.37 6.01
C LEU A 108 -1.43 4.26 5.02
N VAL A 109 -1.48 2.98 5.43
CA VAL A 109 -1.29 1.84 4.51
C VAL A 109 -2.34 1.88 3.40
N GLY A 110 -3.61 2.08 3.76
CA GLY A 110 -4.71 2.20 2.79
C GLY A 110 -4.50 3.36 1.80
N HIS A 111 -4.04 4.51 2.30
CA HIS A 111 -3.73 5.67 1.47
C HIS A 111 -2.61 5.39 0.47
N VAL A 112 -1.47 4.85 0.93
CA VAL A 112 -0.34 4.49 0.06
C VAL A 112 -0.75 3.46 -1.00
N ARG A 113 -1.54 2.45 -0.61
CA ARG A 113 -2.11 1.47 -1.56
C ARG A 113 -2.97 2.15 -2.62
N GLY A 114 -3.85 3.05 -2.19
CA GLY A 114 -4.71 3.85 -3.07
C GLY A 114 -3.89 4.63 -4.09
N ILE A 115 -2.93 5.45 -3.65
CA ILE A 115 -2.06 6.22 -4.55
C ILE A 115 -1.31 5.29 -5.51
N THR A 116 -0.79 4.15 -5.03
CA THR A 116 -0.06 3.21 -5.89
C THR A 116 -0.96 2.58 -6.96
N GLN A 117 -2.22 2.26 -6.62
CA GLN A 117 -3.20 1.75 -7.57
C GLN A 117 -3.51 2.79 -8.66
N HIS A 118 -3.67 4.06 -8.29
CA HIS A 118 -3.86 5.16 -9.25
C HIS A 118 -2.63 5.35 -10.12
N ALA A 119 -1.42 5.35 -9.55
CA ALA A 119 -0.17 5.46 -10.30
C ALA A 119 0.04 4.30 -11.28
N ARG A 120 -0.42 3.08 -10.94
CA ARG A 120 -0.42 1.94 -11.86
C ARG A 120 -1.39 2.15 -13.03
N ALA A 121 -2.54 2.78 -12.79
CA ALA A 121 -3.56 3.03 -13.81
C ALA A 121 -3.20 4.18 -14.77
N ALA A 122 -2.50 5.21 -14.28
CA ALA A 122 -2.12 6.39 -15.06
C ALA A 122 -0.98 6.16 -16.08
N GLY A 123 -0.24 5.05 -15.98
CA GLY A 123 0.92 4.77 -16.85
C GLY A 123 2.14 5.67 -16.54
N PRO A 124 3.25 5.56 -17.30
CA PRO A 124 4.52 6.24 -16.97
C PRO A 124 4.51 7.77 -17.08
N ALA A 125 3.47 8.37 -17.66
CA ALA A 125 3.49 9.74 -18.16
C ALA A 125 2.56 10.72 -17.43
N ASP A 126 1.59 10.24 -16.63
CA ASP A 126 0.60 11.11 -16.03
C ASP A 126 0.68 11.05 -14.49
N ASP A 127 0.90 12.21 -13.87
CA ASP A 127 0.59 12.40 -12.46
C ASP A 127 -0.91 12.15 -12.26
N PRO A 128 -1.32 11.13 -11.48
CA PRO A 128 -2.73 10.81 -11.27
C PRO A 128 -3.54 11.99 -10.73
N GLU A 129 -2.91 12.85 -9.90
CA GLU A 129 -3.56 14.04 -9.36
C GLU A 129 -3.79 15.09 -10.45
N ALA A 130 -2.80 15.30 -11.33
CA ALA A 130 -2.93 16.19 -12.48
C ALA A 130 -3.99 15.69 -13.49
N GLN A 131 -4.04 14.37 -13.75
CA GLN A 131 -5.01 13.77 -14.66
C GLN A 131 -6.43 13.89 -14.12
N LEU A 132 -6.63 13.58 -12.83
CA LEU A 132 -7.91 13.77 -12.15
C LEU A 132 -8.31 15.26 -12.16
N GLY A 133 -7.38 16.17 -11.87
CA GLY A 133 -7.61 17.61 -11.92
C GLY A 133 -8.03 18.11 -13.30
N SER A 134 -7.44 17.57 -14.37
CA SER A 134 -7.82 17.90 -15.75
C SER A 134 -9.25 17.45 -16.07
N ILE A 135 -9.59 16.19 -15.75
CA ILE A 135 -10.92 15.61 -15.96
C ILE A 135 -11.97 16.38 -15.15
N LEU A 136 -11.68 16.65 -13.87
CA LEU A 136 -12.59 17.39 -12.99
C LEU A 136 -12.77 18.83 -13.49
N GLY A 137 -11.69 19.49 -13.93
CA GLY A 137 -11.75 20.83 -14.50
C GLY A 137 -12.60 20.93 -15.77
N GLU A 138 -12.58 19.92 -16.63
CA GLU A 138 -13.44 19.86 -17.82
C GLU A 138 -14.92 19.64 -17.47
N LEU A 139 -15.20 18.74 -16.52
CA LEU A 139 -16.55 18.49 -16.01
C LEU A 139 -17.13 19.71 -15.30
N MET A 140 -16.33 20.41 -14.49
CA MET A 140 -16.74 21.64 -13.81
C MET A 140 -17.06 22.76 -14.79
N ARG A 141 -16.33 22.86 -15.91
CA ARG A 141 -16.61 23.85 -16.97
C ARG A 141 -17.95 23.58 -17.68
N THR A 142 -18.32 22.31 -17.81
CA THR A 142 -19.50 21.87 -18.57
C THR A 142 -20.76 21.76 -17.71
N HIS A 143 -20.62 21.40 -16.43
CA HIS A 143 -21.74 21.10 -15.53
C HIS A 143 -21.67 21.84 -14.19
N GLY A 144 -20.84 22.87 -14.09
CA GLY A 144 -20.56 23.52 -12.82
C GLY A 144 -21.78 24.05 -12.08
N GLU A 145 -22.78 24.55 -12.81
CA GLU A 145 -24.03 25.05 -12.24
C GLU A 145 -24.79 23.99 -11.41
N ARG A 146 -24.54 22.70 -11.65
CA ARG A 146 -25.17 21.59 -10.91
C ARG A 146 -24.39 21.15 -9.67
N PHE A 147 -23.13 21.56 -9.52
CA PHE A 147 -22.24 21.12 -8.45
C PHE A 147 -21.53 22.30 -7.76
N PRO A 148 -22.30 23.22 -7.13
CA PRO A 148 -21.73 24.45 -6.57
C PRO A 148 -20.66 24.21 -5.49
N ALA A 149 -20.80 23.14 -4.70
CA ALA A 149 -19.83 22.78 -3.66
C ALA A 149 -18.44 22.36 -4.22
N LEU A 150 -18.35 21.92 -5.47
CA LEU A 150 -17.07 21.58 -6.11
C LEU A 150 -16.35 22.81 -6.69
N ILE A 151 -17.06 23.92 -6.91
CA ILE A 151 -16.53 25.16 -7.51
C ILE A 151 -16.16 26.18 -6.45
N ASP A 152 -16.71 26.03 -5.24
CA ASP A 152 -16.41 26.94 -4.15
C ASP A 152 -14.94 26.81 -3.74
N ARG A 153 -14.10 27.73 -4.24
CA ARG A 153 -12.67 27.83 -3.89
C ARG A 153 -12.45 28.35 -2.48
N ARG A 154 -13.51 28.61 -1.70
CA ARG A 154 -13.40 28.95 -0.28
C ARG A 154 -13.31 27.67 0.55
N ALA A 155 -12.13 27.07 0.58
CA ALA A 155 -11.74 26.27 1.73
C ALA A 155 -11.20 27.23 2.81
N HIS A 156 -11.74 27.09 4.03
CA HIS A 156 -11.25 27.74 5.25
C HIS A 156 -9.82 27.33 5.59
#